data_AF-A0A1G8KC08-F1
#
_entry.id   AF-A0A1G8KC08-F1
#
_cell.length_a   1.000
_cell.length_b   1.000
_cell.length_c   1.000
_cell.angle_alpha   90.00
_cell.angle_beta   90.00
_cell.angle_gamma   90.00
#
_symmetry.space_group_name_H-M   'P 1'
#
loop_
_entity.id
_entity.type
_entity.pdbx_description
1 polymer ?
#
loop_
_entity_poly.entity_id
_entity_poly.type
_entity_poly.pdbx_seq_one_letter_code
_entity_poly.pdbx_strand_id
1 'polypeptide(L)'
;MIEATGSRQTLVIRRMRCLNNVCGKIHHELSDILVPYKIHAAEILEKIIEKDTQEVPLEESTIHRIRSWFYHRADALVGGLIGVYTVLNKGSGVDLSTLPRSILSRIHFFVDKSSGWLKRLVRILVNNNLWIHTQFV
;
A
#
# COMPACT_ATOMS: atom_id res chain seq x y z
N MET A 1 8.26 14.55 0.46
CA MET A 1 7.52 13.78 -0.56
C MET A 1 7.85 14.34 -1.93
N ILE A 2 7.90 13.50 -2.95
CA ILE A 2 8.01 13.92 -4.35
C ILE A 2 6.62 13.80 -4.98
N GLU A 3 6.11 14.91 -5.50
CA GLU A 3 4.81 15.00 -6.19
C GLU A 3 4.91 14.57 -7.67
N ALA A 4 3.76 14.41 -8.33
CA ALA A 4 3.69 14.02 -9.74
C ALA A 4 4.35 15.05 -10.68
N THR A 5 4.48 16.30 -10.25
CA THR A 5 5.19 17.38 -10.96
C THR A 5 6.71 17.29 -10.80
N GLY A 6 7.23 16.36 -9.99
CA GLY A 6 8.63 16.31 -9.59
C GLY A 6 8.99 17.31 -8.48
N SER A 7 8.03 18.12 -8.03
CA SER A 7 8.23 19.06 -6.93
C SER A 7 8.50 18.31 -5.61
N ARG A 8 9.30 18.93 -4.75
CA ARG A 8 9.54 18.42 -3.39
C ARG A 8 8.61 19.13 -2.41
N GLN A 9 7.75 18.36 -1.77
CA GLN A 9 6.90 18.85 -0.68
C GLN A 9 7.45 18.38 0.68
N THR A 10 7.57 19.31 1.63
CA THR A 10 7.91 18.99 3.02
C THR A 10 6.64 18.65 3.79
N LEU A 11 6.60 17.45 4.38
CA LEU A 11 5.46 16.99 5.18
C LEU A 11 5.84 17.08 6.66
N VAL A 12 4.99 17.73 7.46
CA VAL A 12 5.11 17.76 8.92
C VAL A 12 4.26 16.62 9.47
N ILE A 13 4.91 15.51 9.84
CA ILE A 13 4.24 14.30 10.33
C ILE A 13 4.15 14.37 11.86
N ARG A 14 2.94 14.23 12.41
CA ARG A 14 2.74 14.24 13.87
C ARG A 14 3.38 13.02 14.52
N ARG A 15 3.88 13.21 15.74
CA ARG A 15 4.40 12.14 16.59
C ARG A 15 3.41 11.94 17.73
N MET A 16 2.76 10.78 17.78
CA MET A 16 1.71 10.47 18.75
C MET A 16 2.16 9.32 19.65
N ARG A 17 1.82 9.40 20.94
CA ARG A 17 2.02 8.28 21.86
C ARG A 17 0.95 7.22 21.63
N CYS A 18 1.34 5.96 21.45
CA CYS A 18 0.39 4.87 21.34
C CYS A 18 -0.32 4.64 22.67
N LEU A 19 -1.65 4.73 22.65
CA LEU A 19 -2.51 4.51 23.82
C LEU A 19 -2.78 3.02 24.09
N ASN A 20 -2.26 2.11 23.26
CA ASN A 20 -2.31 0.69 23.54
C ASN A 20 -1.46 0.40 24.79
N ASN A 21 -2.08 -0.20 25.80
CA ASN A 21 -1.48 -0.54 27.09
C ASN A 21 -0.20 -1.40 26.98
N VAL A 22 -0.04 -2.15 25.89
CA VAL A 22 1.13 -3.01 25.66
C VAL A 22 2.26 -2.27 24.94
N CYS A 23 1.95 -1.19 24.20
CA CYS A 23 2.94 -0.49 23.37
C CYS A 23 3.59 0.70 24.10
N GLY A 24 2.80 1.73 24.46
CA GLY A 24 3.27 2.94 25.15
C GLY A 24 4.33 3.82 24.43
N LYS A 25 4.82 3.42 23.25
CA LYS A 25 5.87 4.11 22.46
C LYS A 25 5.33 5.30 21.66
N ILE A 26 6.25 6.14 21.18
CA ILE A 26 5.93 7.23 20.24
C ILE A 26 6.00 6.69 18.81
N HIS A 27 4.92 6.87 18.05
CA HIS A 27 4.82 6.52 16.64
C HIS A 27 4.65 7.77 15.79
N HIS A 28 5.11 7.68 14.54
CA HIS A 28 4.80 8.68 13.54
C HIS A 28 3.40 8.41 13.00
N GLU A 29 2.62 9.47 12.80
CA GLU A 29 1.39 9.41 12.03
C GLU A 29 1.69 8.86 10.63
N LEU A 30 0.86 7.92 10.17
CA LEU A 30 0.91 7.50 8.78
C LEU A 30 -0.03 8.38 7.98
N SER A 31 0.54 9.30 7.20
CA SER A 31 -0.24 10.15 6.29
C SER A 31 -0.81 9.31 5.13
N ASP A 32 -2.10 9.48 4.84
CA ASP A 32 -2.78 8.83 3.71
C ASP A 32 -2.18 9.20 2.33
N ILE A 33 -1.35 10.24 2.25
CA ILE A 33 -0.69 10.69 1.00
C ILE A 33 0.60 9.89 0.74
N LEU A 34 1.18 9.31 1.79
CA LEU A 34 2.41 8.53 1.71
C LEU A 34 2.12 7.03 1.81
N VAL A 35 2.75 6.27 0.94
CA VAL A 35 2.90 4.83 1.18
C VAL A 35 4.06 4.63 2.16
N PRO A 36 3.91 3.82 3.22
CA PRO A 36 4.98 3.55 4.17
C PRO A 36 6.32 3.25 3.47
N TYR A 37 7.38 3.92 3.92
CA TYR A 37 8.76 3.78 3.41
C TYR A 37 8.98 4.20 1.95
N LYS A 38 8.03 4.91 1.34
CA LYS A 38 8.20 5.53 0.02
C LYS A 38 8.17 7.04 0.12
N ILE A 39 9.08 7.67 -0.63
CA ILE A 39 9.23 9.13 -0.67
C ILE A 39 8.32 9.77 -1.74
N HIS A 40 7.77 8.97 -2.64
CA HIS A 40 6.87 9.41 -3.72
C HIS A 40 5.43 9.39 -3.24
N ALA A 41 4.63 10.31 -3.77
CA ALA A 41 3.19 10.32 -3.55
C ALA A 41 2.54 9.01 -4.01
N ALA A 42 1.49 8.56 -3.33
CA ALA A 42 0.84 7.29 -3.65
C ALA A 42 0.32 7.23 -5.09
N GLU A 43 -0.14 8.34 -5.63
CA GLU A 43 -0.64 8.47 -7.02
C GLU A 43 0.44 8.13 -8.05
N ILE A 44 1.68 8.52 -7.79
CA ILE A 44 2.83 8.21 -8.66
C ILE A 44 3.12 6.72 -8.61
N LEU A 45 3.04 6.13 -7.41
CA LEU A 45 3.27 4.70 -7.23
C LEU A 45 2.19 3.88 -7.94
N GLU A 46 0.92 4.30 -7.90
CA GLU A 46 -0.18 3.69 -8.64
C GLU A 46 0.12 3.66 -10.15
N LYS A 47 0.44 4.83 -10.74
CA LYS A 47 0.85 4.96 -12.15
C LYS A 47 2.01 4.01 -12.51
N ILE A 48 3.06 4.00 -11.68
CA ILE A 48 4.23 3.13 -11.88
C ILE A 48 3.86 1.65 -11.85
N ILE A 49 3.00 1.22 -10.92
CA ILE A 49 2.58 -0.17 -10.76
C ILE A 49 1.72 -0.60 -11.96
N GLU A 50 0.82 0.26 -12.41
CA GLU A 50 -0.09 0.03 -13.54
C GLU A 50 0.59 0.08 -14.91
N LYS A 51 1.90 0.40 -14.97
CA LYS A 51 2.68 0.61 -16.21
C LYS A 51 2.26 1.87 -16.98
N ASP A 52 1.60 2.82 -16.33
CA ASP A 52 1.28 4.12 -16.89
C ASP A 52 2.35 5.15 -16.53
N THR A 53 3.52 5.04 -17.17
CA THR A 53 4.73 5.80 -16.79
C THR A 53 5.07 6.96 -17.72
N GLN A 54 4.25 7.24 -18.74
CA GLN A 54 4.56 8.26 -19.77
C GLN A 54 4.78 9.67 -19.17
N GLU A 55 4.09 9.97 -18.06
CA GLU A 55 4.14 11.28 -17.39
C GLU A 55 4.84 11.23 -16.02
N VAL A 56 5.53 10.14 -15.69
CA VAL A 56 6.16 10.01 -14.37
C VAL A 56 7.56 10.64 -14.42
N PRO A 57 7.87 11.65 -13.59
CA PRO A 57 9.15 12.37 -13.63
C PRO A 57 10.26 11.61 -12.90
N LEU A 58 10.47 10.33 -13.22
CA LEU A 58 11.45 9.47 -12.57
C LEU A 58 12.25 8.67 -13.60
N GLU A 59 13.51 8.39 -13.26
CA GLU A 59 14.35 7.50 -14.06
C GLU A 59 13.78 6.07 -14.11
N GLU A 60 14.02 5.39 -15.23
CA GLU A 60 13.60 4.00 -15.44
C GLU A 60 14.12 3.05 -14.36
N SER A 61 15.35 3.30 -13.87
CA SER A 61 15.95 2.56 -12.75
C SER A 61 15.09 2.63 -11.47
N THR A 62 14.51 3.80 -11.19
CA THR A 62 13.67 4.06 -10.03
C THR A 62 12.28 3.46 -10.23
N ILE A 63 11.70 3.60 -11.42
CA ILE A 63 10.45 2.95 -11.82
C ILE A 63 10.56 1.43 -11.63
N HIS A 64 11.62 0.82 -12.14
CA HIS A 64 11.88 -0.61 -12.02
C HIS A 64 11.98 -1.06 -10.55
N ARG A 65 12.73 -0.33 -9.72
CA ARG A 65 12.86 -0.63 -8.28
C ARG A 65 11.53 -0.54 -7.54
N ILE A 66 10.70 0.45 -7.86
CA ILE A 66 9.36 0.61 -7.27
C ILE A 66 8.45 -0.56 -7.67
N ARG A 67 8.41 -0.90 -8.96
CA ARG A 67 7.63 -2.05 -9.45
C ARG A 67 8.08 -3.35 -8.78
N SER A 68 9.38 -3.62 -8.79
CA SER A 68 9.95 -4.81 -8.18
C SER A 68 9.62 -4.90 -6.69
N TRP A 69 9.72 -3.79 -5.96
CA TRP A 69 9.34 -3.70 -4.55
C TRP A 69 7.88 -4.10 -4.31
N PHE A 70 6.96 -3.61 -5.14
CA PHE A 70 5.54 -3.89 -5.02
C PHE A 70 5.23 -5.35 -5.32
N TYR A 71 5.69 -5.86 -6.47
CA TYR A 71 5.40 -7.24 -6.87
C TYR A 71 6.05 -8.28 -5.96
N HIS A 72 7.22 -8.00 -5.37
CA HIS A 72 7.80 -8.88 -4.33
C HIS A 72 6.92 -9.00 -3.07
N ARG A 73 6.04 -8.04 -2.81
CA ARG A 73 5.13 -8.03 -1.65
C ARG A 73 3.71 -8.41 -2.00
N ALA A 74 3.36 -8.42 -3.28
CA ALA A 74 1.99 -8.46 -3.74
C ALA A 74 1.23 -9.71 -3.25
N ASP A 75 1.88 -10.86 -3.16
CA ASP A 75 1.25 -12.09 -2.64
C ASP A 75 0.83 -11.93 -1.18
N ALA A 76 1.71 -11.38 -0.36
CA ALA A 76 1.45 -11.16 1.05
C ALA A 76 0.43 -10.02 1.28
N LEU A 77 0.41 -9.00 0.41
CA LEU A 77 -0.63 -7.96 0.43
C LEU A 77 -2.02 -8.57 0.11
N VAL A 78 -2.12 -9.42 -0.92
CA VAL A 78 -3.35 -10.12 -1.27
C VAL A 78 -3.78 -11.10 -0.19
N GLY A 79 -2.84 -11.86 0.40
CA GLY A 79 -3.11 -12.75 1.52
C GLY A 79 -3.66 -11.99 2.74
N GLY A 80 -3.11 -10.82 3.04
CA GLY A 80 -3.63 -9.92 4.07
C GLY A 80 -5.07 -9.48 3.79
N LEU A 81 -5.38 -9.07 2.56
CA LEU A 81 -6.75 -8.71 2.16
C LEU A 81 -7.72 -9.88 2.32
N ILE A 82 -7.35 -11.08 1.83
CA ILE A 82 -8.17 -12.28 1.97
C ILE A 82 -8.45 -12.57 3.46
N GLY A 83 -7.44 -12.47 4.32
CA GLY A 83 -7.58 -12.65 5.76
C GLY A 83 -8.58 -11.67 6.38
N VAL A 84 -8.44 -10.37 6.09
CA VAL A 84 -9.38 -9.33 6.58
C VAL A 84 -10.81 -9.62 6.15
N TYR A 85 -11.03 -9.87 4.86
CA TYR A 85 -12.39 -10.08 4.34
C TYR A 85 -13.01 -11.39 4.81
N THR A 86 -12.20 -12.43 5.04
CA THR A 86 -12.68 -13.70 5.63
C THR A 86 -13.23 -13.48 7.04
N VAL A 87 -12.54 -12.68 7.85
CA VAL A 87 -12.98 -12.34 9.21
C VAL A 87 -14.25 -11.47 9.16
N LEU A 88 -14.29 -10.46 8.30
CA LEU A 88 -15.45 -9.57 8.15
C LEU A 88 -16.71 -10.33 7.71
N ASN A 89 -16.56 -11.32 6.83
CA ASN A 89 -17.65 -12.16 6.35
C ASN A 89 -18.04 -13.29 7.33
N LYS A 90 -17.68 -13.17 8.62
CA LYS A 90 -18.01 -14.15 9.67
C LYS A 90 -17.61 -15.59 9.32
N GLY A 91 -16.52 -15.77 8.56
CA GLY A 91 -16.02 -17.09 8.21
C GLY A 91 -16.71 -17.77 7.03
N SER A 92 -17.61 -17.09 6.29
CA SER A 92 -18.11 -17.64 5.01
C SER A 92 -17.01 -17.75 3.93
N GLY A 93 -15.81 -17.26 4.23
CA GLY A 93 -14.65 -17.29 3.36
C GLY A 93 -14.74 -16.26 2.22
N VAL A 94 -13.60 -15.96 1.63
CA VAL A 94 -13.56 -15.42 0.26
C VAL A 94 -13.40 -16.62 -0.67
N ASP A 95 -14.30 -16.78 -1.64
CA ASP A 95 -14.16 -17.82 -2.65
C ASP A 95 -12.95 -17.52 -3.55
N LEU A 96 -11.85 -18.23 -3.30
CA LEU A 96 -10.60 -18.05 -4.02
C LEU A 96 -10.73 -18.36 -5.52
N SER A 97 -11.74 -19.14 -5.92
CA SER A 97 -12.00 -19.48 -7.33
C SER A 97 -12.56 -18.29 -8.13
N THR A 98 -13.24 -17.36 -7.46
CA THR A 98 -13.77 -16.13 -8.08
C THR A 98 -12.71 -15.04 -8.24
N LEU A 99 -11.54 -15.20 -7.62
CA LEU A 99 -10.49 -14.19 -7.67
C LEU A 99 -9.87 -14.07 -9.06
N PRO A 100 -9.65 -12.84 -9.57
CA PRO A 100 -8.97 -12.63 -10.84
C PRO A 100 -7.60 -13.33 -10.93
N ARG A 101 -7.14 -13.64 -12.14
CA ARG A 101 -5.83 -14.30 -12.34
C ARG A 101 -4.64 -13.41 -11.98
N SER A 102 -4.68 -12.13 -12.36
CA SER A 102 -3.61 -11.16 -12.10
C SER A 102 -3.65 -10.69 -10.66
N ILE A 103 -2.47 -10.62 -10.03
CA ILE A 103 -2.34 -10.17 -8.63
C ILE A 103 -2.83 -8.74 -8.42
N LEU A 104 -2.57 -7.85 -9.38
CA LEU A 104 -3.05 -6.47 -9.32
C LEU A 104 -4.58 -6.42 -9.46
N SER A 105 -5.14 -7.26 -10.33
CA SER A 105 -6.60 -7.36 -10.46
C SER A 105 -7.26 -7.93 -9.20
N ARG A 106 -6.59 -8.85 -8.47
CA ARG A 106 -7.07 -9.31 -7.15
C ARG A 106 -7.06 -8.18 -6.13
N ILE A 107 -6.02 -7.37 -6.10
CA ILE A 107 -5.97 -6.19 -5.23
C ILE A 107 -7.15 -5.27 -5.56
N HIS A 108 -7.32 -4.89 -6.83
CA HIS A 108 -8.43 -4.04 -7.27
C HIS A 108 -9.81 -4.63 -7.00
N PHE A 109 -9.96 -5.96 -7.01
CA PHE A 109 -11.22 -6.61 -6.63
C PHE A 109 -11.62 -6.28 -5.18
N PHE A 110 -10.65 -6.21 -4.25
CA PHE A 110 -10.93 -5.88 -2.85
C PHE A 110 -11.04 -4.37 -2.60
N VAL A 111 -10.14 -3.57 -3.17
CA VAL A 111 -9.98 -2.14 -2.79
C VAL A 111 -10.59 -1.16 -3.79
N ASP A 112 -11.25 -1.66 -4.84
CA ASP A 112 -11.71 -0.93 -6.02
C ASP A 112 -10.58 -0.27 -6.85
N LYS A 113 -10.70 -0.30 -8.18
CA LYS A 113 -9.67 0.18 -9.11
C LYS A 113 -9.56 1.71 -9.18
N SER A 114 -10.52 2.47 -8.65
CA SER A 114 -10.47 3.94 -8.74
C SER A 114 -9.19 4.52 -8.13
N SER A 115 -8.85 5.75 -8.52
CA SER A 115 -7.67 6.46 -7.98
C SER A 115 -7.63 6.42 -6.45
N GLY A 116 -6.42 6.25 -5.90
CA GLY A 116 -6.23 6.08 -4.45
C GLY A 116 -6.42 4.65 -3.97
N TRP A 117 -6.46 3.65 -4.86
CA TRP A 117 -6.55 2.24 -4.50
C TRP A 117 -5.39 1.79 -3.62
N LEU A 118 -4.18 2.32 -3.85
CA LEU A 118 -3.00 1.98 -3.07
C LEU A 118 -3.09 2.54 -1.66
N LYS A 119 -3.66 3.75 -1.50
CA LYS A 119 -3.95 4.34 -0.20
C LYS A 119 -4.95 3.49 0.58
N ARG A 120 -6.04 3.06 -0.09
CA ARG A 120 -7.05 2.18 0.52
C ARG A 120 -6.44 0.85 0.94
N LEU A 121 -5.62 0.24 0.07
CA LEU A 121 -4.88 -0.99 0.37
C LEU A 121 -4.00 -0.85 1.63
N VAL A 122 -3.14 0.16 1.65
CA VAL A 122 -2.25 0.45 2.79
C VAL A 122 -3.07 0.62 4.06
N ARG A 123 -4.13 1.43 4.02
CA ARG A 123 -4.97 1.71 5.18
C ARG A 123 -5.64 0.46 5.74
N ILE A 124 -6.21 -0.38 4.87
CA ILE A 124 -6.82 -1.66 5.30
C ILE A 124 -5.78 -2.53 6.00
N LEU A 125 -4.61 -2.71 5.39
CA LEU A 125 -3.59 -3.62 5.93
C LEU A 125 -2.94 -3.06 7.20
N VAL A 126 -2.62 -1.78 7.27
CA VAL A 126 -2.03 -1.14 8.46
C VAL A 126 -3.00 -1.19 9.62
N ASN A 127 -4.27 -0.83 9.41
CA ASN A 127 -5.28 -0.84 10.47
C ASN A 127 -5.58 -2.24 11.02
N ASN A 128 -5.30 -3.29 10.23
CA ASN A 128 -5.44 -4.67 10.65
C ASN A 128 -4.12 -5.31 11.12
N ASN A 129 -3.03 -4.53 11.27
CA ASN A 129 -1.69 -5.02 11.64
C ASN A 129 -1.12 -6.07 10.66
N LEU A 130 -1.53 -6.03 9.40
CA LEU A 130 -1.10 -6.93 8.33
C LEU A 130 -0.15 -6.24 7.33
N TRP A 131 0.18 -4.98 7.56
CA TRP A 131 1.16 -4.27 6.72
C TRP A 131 2.58 -4.75 7.02
N ILE A 132 3.30 -5.09 5.96
CA ILE A 132 4.64 -5.66 6.06
C ILE A 132 5.66 -4.54 6.20
N HIS A 133 6.04 -4.24 7.43
CA HIS A 133 6.99 -3.17 7.74
C HIS A 133 8.44 -3.53 7.39
N THR A 134 8.83 -4.80 7.54
CA THR A 134 10.17 -5.32 7.24
C THR A 134 10.04 -6.78 6.84
N GLN A 135 10.62 -7.14 5.69
CA GLN A 135 10.97 -8.54 5.39
C GLN A 135 12.48 -8.63 5.61
N PHE A 136 12.89 -9.42 6.60
CA PHE A 136 14.29 -9.85 6.67
C PHE A 136 14.48 -10.83 5.51
N VAL A 137 15.21 -10.39 4.49
CA VAL A 137 15.74 -11.24 3.42
C VAL A 137 17.16 -11.58 3.80
#